data_AF-A0AAU3I9Y7-F1
#
_entry.id   AF-A0AAU3I9Y7-F1
#
_cell.length_a   1.000
_cell.length_b   1.000
_cell.length_c   1.000
_cell.angle_alpha   90.00
_cell.angle_beta   90.00
_cell.angle_gamma   90.00
#
_symmetry.space_group_name_H-M   'P 1'
#
loop_
_entity.id
_entity.type
_entity.pdbx_description
1 polymer ?
#
loop_
_entity_poly.entity_id
_entity_poly.type
_entity_poly.pdbx_seq_one_letter_code
_entity_poly.pdbx_strand_id
1 'polypeptide(L)'
;MLVDTRGTVLVACVSPAGVGDRDGAVVLFSRAADAFPRLRHVWADQGYRGADFHTWAREATGITVEVVQRHDGGFRSTWARAGEPLSAVPRFAVVPRRWVVERTFAWLGRCRRLSKDYEYLRACSENAIYLTMAMLLMRHLARPAR
;
A
#
# COMPACT_ATOMS: atom_id res chain seq x y z
N MET A 1 -2.15 4.46 1.57
CA MET A 1 -1.58 4.34 2.93
C MET A 1 -0.15 3.84 2.80
N LEU A 2 0.81 4.48 3.48
CA LEU A 2 2.21 4.09 3.50
C LEU A 2 2.53 3.39 4.83
N VAL A 3 3.20 2.24 4.75
CA VAL A 3 3.61 1.45 5.92
C VAL A 3 5.09 1.10 5.83
N ASP A 4 5.71 0.89 6.98
CA ASP A 4 7.06 0.32 7.05
C ASP A 4 7.07 -1.20 6.71
N THR A 5 8.25 -1.81 6.75
CA THR A 5 8.43 -3.25 6.45
C THR A 5 7.75 -4.19 7.45
N ARG A 6 7.37 -3.70 8.63
CA ARG A 6 6.64 -4.45 9.65
C ARG A 6 5.13 -4.24 9.57
N GLY A 7 4.66 -3.26 8.80
CA GLY A 7 3.25 -2.88 8.68
C GLY A 7 2.84 -1.76 9.64
N THR A 8 3.79 -1.00 10.18
CA THR A 8 3.51 0.22 10.96
C THR A 8 3.12 1.34 10.00
N VAL A 9 1.99 2.02 10.25
CA VAL A 9 1.53 3.13 9.41
C VAL A 9 2.46 4.32 9.61
N LEU A 10 3.07 4.77 8.51
CA LEU A 10 3.90 5.98 8.48
C LEU A 10 3.06 7.19 8.10
N VAL A 11 2.28 7.06 7.03
CA VAL A 11 1.38 8.12 6.53
C VAL A 11 0.09 7.50 6.03
N ALA A 12 -1.04 8.07 6.42
CA ALA A 12 -2.36 7.82 5.86
C ALA A 12 -2.83 9.04 5.08
N CYS A 13 -3.52 8.79 3.97
CA CYS A 13 -4.25 9.78 3.18
C CYS A 13 -5.56 9.13 2.78
N VAL A 14 -6.68 9.74 3.15
CA VAL A 14 -8.02 9.30 2.77
C VAL A 14 -8.52 10.26 1.70
N SER A 15 -8.91 9.71 0.55
CA SER A 15 -9.42 10.47 -0.60
C SER A 15 -10.86 10.05 -0.93
N PRO A 16 -11.63 10.91 -1.63
CA PRO A 16 -12.88 10.50 -2.24
C PRO A 16 -12.66 9.35 -3.23
N ALA A 17 -13.71 8.55 -3.48
CA ALA A 17 -13.65 7.37 -4.35
C ALA A 17 -13.36 7.67 -5.84
N GLY A 18 -13.53 8.93 -6.27
CA GLY A 18 -13.21 9.35 -7.65
C GLY A 18 -11.75 9.73 -7.88
N VAL A 19 -10.92 9.73 -6.82
CA VAL A 19 -9.48 10.05 -6.93
C VAL A 19 -8.72 8.76 -7.20
N GLY A 20 -7.91 8.75 -8.24
CA GLY A 20 -7.06 7.61 -8.56
C GLY A 20 -5.94 7.42 -7.54
N ASP A 21 -5.48 6.18 -7.39
CA ASP A 21 -4.43 5.82 -6.42
C ASP A 21 -3.14 6.62 -6.60
N ARG A 22 -2.75 6.92 -7.85
CA ARG A 22 -1.55 7.72 -8.16
C ARG A 22 -1.68 9.17 -7.67
N ASP A 23 -2.84 9.78 -7.85
CA ASP A 23 -3.12 11.14 -7.38
C ASP A 23 -3.14 11.18 -5.84
N GLY A 24 -3.72 10.14 -5.21
CA GLY A 24 -3.63 9.94 -3.78
C GLY A 24 -2.19 9.77 -3.29
N ALA A 25 -1.36 9.03 -4.03
CA ALA A 25 0.04 8.82 -3.71
C ALA A 25 0.89 10.08 -3.86
N VAL A 26 0.55 11.00 -4.77
CA VAL A 26 1.21 12.31 -4.84
C VAL A 26 1.12 13.02 -3.50
N VAL A 27 -0.09 13.11 -2.93
CA VAL A 27 -0.29 13.72 -1.60
C VAL A 27 0.43 12.93 -0.50
N LEU A 28 0.34 11.60 -0.56
CA LEU A 28 0.95 10.70 0.42
C LEU A 28 2.49 10.84 0.46
N PHE A 29 3.14 10.88 -0.71
CA PHE A 29 4.59 10.94 -0.83
C PHE A 29 5.15 12.31 -0.46
N SER A 30 4.44 13.40 -0.79
CA SER A 30 4.83 14.73 -0.31
C SER A 30 4.84 14.79 1.22
N ARG A 31 3.74 14.34 1.86
CA ARG A 31 3.67 14.25 3.33
C ARG A 31 4.78 13.35 3.91
N ALA A 32 5.08 12.25 3.24
CA ALA A 32 6.11 11.31 3.68
C ALA A 32 7.53 11.88 3.55
N ALA A 33 7.81 12.65 2.50
CA ALA A 33 9.12 13.29 2.31
C ALA A 33 9.40 14.34 3.38
N ASP A 34 8.38 15.12 3.73
CA ASP A 34 8.46 16.13 4.79
C ASP A 34 8.67 15.48 6.17
N ALA A 35 7.91 14.44 6.49
CA ALA A 35 7.97 13.78 7.80
C ALA A 35 9.15 12.80 7.94
N PHE A 36 9.60 12.20 6.84
CA PHE A 36 10.60 11.12 6.83
C PHE A 36 11.68 11.38 5.75
N PRO A 37 12.61 12.32 5.99
CA PRO A 37 13.62 12.73 4.99
C PRO A 37 14.61 11.61 4.60
N ARG A 38 14.64 10.51 5.36
CA ARG A 38 15.44 9.32 5.09
C ARG A 38 14.71 8.27 4.23
N LEU A 39 13.41 8.43 3.98
CA LEU A 39 12.66 7.53 3.13
C LEU A 39 13.08 7.75 1.67
N ARG A 40 13.68 6.71 1.06
CA ARG A 40 14.16 6.77 -0.32
C ARG A 40 13.49 5.78 -1.26
N HIS A 41 12.81 4.78 -0.72
CA HIS A 41 12.33 3.65 -1.52
C HIS A 41 11.00 3.13 -1.00
N VAL A 42 10.07 2.90 -1.93
CA VAL A 42 8.72 2.40 -1.65
C VAL A 42 8.38 1.30 -2.64
N TRP A 43 7.85 0.18 -2.13
CA TRP A 43 7.22 -0.85 -2.95
C TRP A 43 5.73 -0.53 -3.14
N ALA A 44 5.26 -0.69 -4.36
CA ALA A 44 3.85 -0.49 -4.71
C ALA A 44 3.36 -1.63 -5.62
N ASP A 45 2.04 -1.79 -5.75
CA ASP A 45 1.47 -2.76 -6.68
C ASP A 45 1.41 -2.19 -8.12
N GLN A 46 0.86 -3.00 -9.03
CA GLN A 46 0.72 -2.64 -10.45
C GLN A 46 -0.15 -1.42 -10.74
N GLY A 47 -0.97 -0.96 -9.78
CA GLY A 47 -1.78 0.27 -9.93
C GLY A 47 -0.92 1.55 -9.96
N TYR A 48 0.32 1.47 -9.48
CA TYR A 48 1.26 2.60 -9.40
C TYR A 48 2.28 2.62 -10.55
N ARG A 49 1.94 2.02 -11.70
CA ARG A 49 2.76 2.10 -12.93
C ARG A 49 2.65 3.48 -13.57
N GLY A 50 3.68 3.83 -14.35
CA GLY A 50 3.72 5.03 -15.19
C GLY A 50 5.03 5.81 -15.01
N ALA A 51 5.72 6.07 -16.12
CA ALA A 51 7.01 6.77 -16.11
C ALA A 51 6.89 8.15 -15.48
N ASP A 52 5.88 8.94 -15.86
CA ASP A 52 5.67 10.30 -15.34
C ASP A 52 5.50 10.32 -13.81
N PHE A 53 4.75 9.35 -13.27
CA PHE A 53 4.57 9.23 -11.81
C PHE A 53 5.87 8.85 -11.11
N HIS A 54 6.68 7.95 -11.69
CA HIS A 54 7.96 7.53 -11.11
C HIS A 54 8.99 8.65 -11.14
N THR A 55 9.06 9.38 -12.26
CA THR A 55 9.90 10.58 -12.42
C THR A 55 9.50 11.63 -11.40
N TRP A 56 8.21 11.96 -11.32
CA TRP A 56 7.70 12.91 -10.33
C TRP A 56 8.06 12.49 -8.90
N ALA A 57 7.84 11.21 -8.52
CA ALA A 57 8.15 10.74 -7.18
C ALA A 57 9.65 10.92 -6.88
N ARG A 58 10.52 10.59 -7.82
CA ARG A 58 11.97 10.71 -7.63
C ARG A 58 12.45 12.15 -7.56
N GLU A 59 11.93 13.02 -8.40
CA GLU A 59 12.37 14.42 -8.52
C GLU A 59 11.78 15.30 -7.41
N ALA A 60 10.47 15.18 -7.15
CA ALA A 60 9.78 16.03 -6.17
C ALA A 60 10.04 15.59 -4.73
N THR A 61 10.18 14.27 -4.48
CA THR A 61 10.23 13.73 -3.10
C THR A 61 11.53 12.99 -2.78
N GLY A 62 12.34 12.66 -3.79
CA GLY A 62 13.52 11.84 -3.62
C GLY A 62 13.21 10.36 -3.36
N ILE A 63 11.96 9.92 -3.58
CA ILE A 63 11.49 8.54 -3.36
C ILE A 63 11.47 7.81 -4.69
N THR A 64 12.13 6.65 -4.76
CA THR A 64 11.99 5.69 -5.87
C THR A 64 10.83 4.74 -5.61
N VAL A 65 10.01 4.49 -6.63
CA VAL A 65 8.90 3.52 -6.56
C VAL A 65 9.29 2.25 -7.30
N GLU A 66 9.29 1.12 -6.61
CA GLU A 66 9.43 -0.20 -7.20
C GLU A 66 8.06 -0.86 -7.28
N VAL A 67 7.58 -1.08 -8.51
CA VAL A 67 6.32 -1.79 -8.73
C VAL A 67 6.56 -3.30 -8.61
N VAL A 68 6.03 -3.90 -7.56
CA VAL A 68 6.11 -5.33 -7.32
C VAL A 68 4.86 -6.01 -7.89
N GLN A 69 5.06 -6.85 -8.88
CA GLN A 69 4.00 -7.55 -9.60
C GLN A 69 4.39 -8.99 -9.87
N ARG A 70 3.38 -9.82 -10.16
CA ARG A 70 3.66 -11.17 -10.67
C ARG A 70 4.24 -11.05 -12.08
N HIS A 71 5.22 -11.89 -12.38
CA HIS A 71 5.83 -11.97 -13.71
C HIS A 71 4.79 -12.35 -14.79
N ASP A 72 3.77 -13.12 -14.42
CA ASP A 72 2.68 -13.55 -15.30
C ASP A 72 1.50 -12.56 -15.40
N GLY A 73 1.63 -11.36 -14.82
CA GLY A 73 0.56 -10.35 -14.83
C GLY A 73 -0.69 -10.71 -14.02
N GLY A 74 -0.70 -11.84 -13.29
CA GLY A 74 -1.84 -12.29 -12.49
C GLY A 74 -2.99 -12.93 -13.28
N PHE A 75 -2.79 -13.26 -14.56
CA PHE A 75 -3.79 -13.95 -15.36
C PHE A 75 -3.97 -15.40 -14.89
N ARG A 76 -5.20 -15.93 -14.91
CA ARG A 76 -5.47 -17.35 -14.60
C ARG A 76 -5.30 -18.28 -15.80
N SER A 77 -5.22 -17.70 -16.98
CA SER A 77 -5.00 -18.35 -18.27
C SER A 77 -4.37 -17.33 -19.22
N THR A 78 -3.50 -17.79 -20.11
CA THR A 78 -2.98 -16.98 -21.21
C THR A 78 -3.84 -17.19 -22.44
N TRP A 79 -4.01 -16.16 -23.27
CA TRP A 79 -4.49 -16.35 -24.63
C TRP A 79 -3.34 -16.92 -25.48
N ALA A 80 -3.62 -17.94 -26.29
CA ALA A 80 -2.69 -18.50 -27.25
C ALA A 80 -3.34 -18.45 -28.64
N ARG A 81 -2.55 -18.33 -29.70
CA ARG A 81 -3.11 -18.41 -31.07
C ARG A 81 -3.62 -19.84 -31.33
N ALA A 82 -4.57 -19.97 -32.24
CA ALA A 82 -5.07 -21.28 -32.64
C ALA A 82 -3.91 -22.17 -33.11
N GLY A 83 -3.72 -23.32 -32.45
CA GLY A 83 -2.62 -24.25 -32.73
C GLY A 83 -1.37 -24.07 -31.83
N GLU A 84 -1.29 -23.00 -31.03
CA GLU A 84 -0.23 -22.83 -30.04
C GLU A 84 -0.62 -23.41 -28.67
N PRO A 85 0.31 -24.02 -27.92
CA PRO A 85 0.04 -24.52 -26.59
C PRO A 85 -0.22 -23.36 -25.61
N LEU A 86 -1.21 -23.54 -24.73
CA LEU A 86 -1.46 -22.64 -23.61
C LEU A 86 -0.27 -22.62 -22.66
N SER A 87 0.24 -21.43 -22.34
CA SER A 87 1.29 -21.28 -21.34
C SER A 87 0.72 -21.57 -19.96
N ALA A 88 1.38 -22.46 -19.21
CA ALA A 88 0.94 -22.82 -17.86
C ALA A 88 1.18 -21.65 -16.91
N VAL A 89 0.11 -21.03 -16.42
CA VAL A 89 0.21 -19.99 -15.39
C VAL A 89 0.15 -20.65 -14.01
N PRO A 90 1.17 -20.46 -13.15
CA PRO A 90 1.13 -21.01 -11.80
C PRO A 90 -0.07 -20.46 -11.03
N ARG A 91 -0.88 -21.34 -10.42
CA ARG A 91 -2.02 -20.94 -9.59
C ARG A 91 -1.60 -20.04 -8.43
N PHE A 92 -0.42 -20.31 -7.86
CA PHE A 92 0.18 -19.51 -6.79
C PHE A 92 1.61 -19.12 -7.17
N ALA A 93 1.91 -17.83 -7.05
CA ALA A 93 3.26 -17.29 -7.20
C ALA A 93 3.52 -16.33 -6.04
N VAL A 94 4.66 -16.48 -5.38
CA VAL A 94 5.04 -15.59 -4.27
C VAL A 94 5.43 -14.24 -4.84
N VAL A 95 4.72 -13.19 -4.42
CA VAL A 95 5.08 -11.81 -4.71
C VAL A 95 5.71 -11.23 -3.45
N PRO A 96 7.00 -10.87 -3.46
CA PRO A 96 7.67 -10.37 -2.27
C PRO A 96 6.98 -9.10 -1.76
N ARG A 97 6.91 -8.93 -0.43
CA ARG A 97 6.42 -7.70 0.25
C ARG A 97 4.95 -7.30 0.00
N ARG A 98 4.21 -7.98 -0.87
CA ARG A 98 2.78 -7.70 -1.18
C ARG A 98 1.87 -7.70 0.04
N TRP A 99 2.07 -8.65 0.95
CA TRP A 99 1.17 -8.87 2.09
C TRP A 99 1.33 -7.89 3.26
N VAL A 100 2.34 -7.01 3.24
CA VAL A 100 2.62 -6.14 4.41
C VAL A 100 1.49 -5.13 4.63
N VAL A 101 1.06 -4.44 3.57
CA VAL A 101 -0.06 -3.48 3.61
C VAL A 101 -1.37 -4.20 3.90
N GLU A 102 -1.62 -5.33 3.22
CA GLU A 102 -2.84 -6.13 3.42
C GLU A 102 -2.98 -6.62 4.86
N ARG A 103 -1.88 -7.06 5.49
CA ARG A 103 -1.85 -7.42 6.91
C ARG A 103 -2.20 -6.23 7.81
N THR A 104 -1.72 -5.04 7.46
CA THR A 104 -2.05 -3.80 8.17
C THR A 104 -3.55 -3.52 8.09
N PHE A 105 -4.15 -3.64 6.91
CA PHE A 105 -5.60 -3.54 6.74
C PHE A 105 -6.35 -4.60 7.56
N ALA A 106 -5.87 -5.84 7.61
CA ALA A 106 -6.47 -6.88 8.44
C ALA A 106 -6.46 -6.54 9.94
N TRP A 107 -5.44 -5.84 10.43
CA TRP A 107 -5.41 -5.35 11.81
C TRP A 107 -6.36 -4.17 12.02
N LEU A 108 -6.36 -3.20 11.10
CA LEU A 108 -7.26 -2.03 11.15
C LEU A 108 -8.73 -2.46 11.09
N GLY A 109 -9.08 -3.43 10.27
CA GLY A 109 -10.44 -3.96 10.13
C GLY A 109 -10.99 -4.64 11.39
N ARG A 110 -10.13 -5.00 12.37
CA ARG A 110 -10.58 -5.47 13.70
C ARG A 110 -11.08 -4.33 14.59
N CYS A 111 -10.77 -3.08 14.25
CA CYS A 111 -11.35 -1.92 14.91
C CYS A 111 -12.74 -1.66 14.31
N ARG A 112 -13.80 -1.85 15.09
CA ARG A 112 -15.19 -1.66 14.63
C ARG A 112 -15.42 -0.31 13.94
N ARG A 113 -14.74 0.75 14.40
CA ARG A 113 -14.85 2.10 13.83
C ARG A 113 -14.28 2.21 12.40
N LEU A 114 -13.31 1.36 12.05
CA LEU A 114 -12.72 1.33 10.70
C LEU A 114 -13.34 0.24 9.81
N SER A 115 -14.35 -0.49 10.30
CA SER A 115 -15.00 -1.55 9.52
C SER A 115 -15.80 -1.02 8.33
N LYS A 116 -16.27 0.23 8.42
CA LYS A 116 -16.92 1.00 7.36
C LYS A 116 -16.49 2.46 7.48
N ASP A 117 -16.66 3.23 6.41
CA ASP A 117 -16.47 4.67 6.48
C ASP A 117 -17.70 5.30 7.14
N TYR A 118 -17.55 5.65 8.43
CA TYR A 118 -18.60 6.30 9.21
C TYR A 118 -18.39 7.81 9.34
N GLU A 119 -17.22 8.31 8.93
CA GLU A 119 -16.81 9.67 9.21
C GLU A 119 -17.17 10.60 8.05
N TYR A 120 -17.64 11.79 8.37
CA TYR A 120 -17.94 12.79 7.36
C TYR A 120 -16.67 13.46 6.81
N LEU A 121 -15.70 13.70 7.68
CA LEU A 121 -14.44 14.37 7.34
C LEU A 121 -13.31 13.35 7.16
N ARG A 122 -12.59 13.46 6.04
CA ARG A 122 -11.40 12.63 5.72
C ARG A 122 -10.36 12.64 6.85
N ALA A 123 -10.17 13.80 7.50
CA ALA A 123 -9.28 13.94 8.64
C ALA A 123 -9.69 13.07 9.84
N CYS A 124 -10.99 12.89 10.09
CA CYS A 124 -11.47 11.99 11.15
C CYS A 124 -11.14 10.53 10.84
N SER A 125 -11.33 10.10 9.57
CA SER A 125 -10.95 8.75 9.13
C SER A 125 -9.44 8.52 9.24
N GLU A 126 -8.62 9.49 8.81
CA GLU A 126 -7.16 9.45 8.95
C GLU A 126 -6.75 9.33 10.44
N ASN A 127 -7.33 10.15 11.31
CA ASN A 127 -7.06 10.11 12.76
C ASN A 127 -7.46 8.78 13.39
N ALA A 128 -8.57 8.17 12.97
CA ALA A 128 -8.99 6.86 13.44
C ALA A 128 -8.00 5.75 13.04
N ILE A 129 -7.39 5.85 11.84
CA ILE A 129 -6.31 4.96 11.40
C ILE A 129 -5.10 5.09 12.32
N TYR A 130 -4.62 6.32 12.56
CA TYR A 130 -3.46 6.56 13.44
C TYR A 130 -3.72 6.11 14.88
N LEU A 131 -4.89 6.42 15.44
CA LEU A 131 -5.27 5.98 16.79
C LEU A 131 -5.28 4.45 16.89
N THR A 132 -5.83 3.77 15.87
CA THR A 132 -5.84 2.31 15.83
C THR A 132 -4.43 1.74 15.78
N MET A 133 -3.53 2.33 14.98
CA MET A 133 -2.13 1.93 14.91
C MET A 133 -1.41 2.17 16.25
N ALA A 134 -1.62 3.31 16.91
CA ALA A 134 -1.04 3.59 18.22
C ALA A 134 -1.46 2.55 19.27
N MET A 135 -2.75 2.19 19.31
CA MET A 135 -3.25 1.13 20.21
C MET A 135 -2.62 -0.24 19.91
N LEU A 136 -2.41 -0.58 18.64
CA LEU A 136 -1.74 -1.82 18.25
C LEU A 136 -0.27 -1.83 18.70
N LEU A 137 0.46 -0.74 18.47
CA LEU A 137 1.85 -0.59 18.89
C LEU A 137 1.99 -0.67 20.41
N MET A 138 1.12 0.00 21.18
CA MET A 138 1.12 -0.11 22.63
C MET A 138 0.91 -1.55 23.10
N ARG A 139 -0.01 -2.29 22.47
CA ARG A 139 -0.22 -3.72 22.77
C ARG A 139 0.99 -4.58 22.41
N HIS A 140 1.73 -4.24 21.36
CA HIS A 140 2.96 -4.95 21.01
C HIS A 140 4.09 -4.69 22.02
N LEU A 141 4.23 -3.45 22.48
CA LEU A 141 5.22 -3.07 23.50
C LEU A 141 4.89 -3.65 24.88
N ALA A 142 3.61 -3.73 25.24
CA ALA A 142 3.16 -4.25 26.53
C ALA A 142 3.17 -5.78 26.61
N ARG A 143 3.39 -6.50 25.50
CA ARG A 143 3.51 -7.96 25.53
C ARG A 143 4.86 -8.32 26.15
N PRO A 144 4.91 -9.20 27.16
CA PRO A 144 6.17 -9.73 27.65
C PRO A 144 6.91 -10.43 26.51
N ALA A 145 8.24 -10.30 26.47
CA ALA A 145 9.07 -11.04 25.53
C ALA A 145 8.75 -12.53 25.67
N ARG A 146 8.38 -13.16 24.55
CA ARG A 146 8.18 -14.61 24.47
C ARG A 146 9.51 -15.33 24.42
#